data_AF-A0A953NTB3-F1
#
_entry.id   AF-A0A953NTB3-F1
#
_cell.length_a   1.000
_cell.length_b   1.000
_cell.length_c   1.000
_cell.angle_alpha   90.00
_cell.angle_beta   90.00
_cell.angle_gamma   90.00
#
_symmetry.space_group_name_H-M   'P 1'
#
loop_
_entity.id
_entity.type
_entity.pdbx_description
1 polymer ?
#
loop_
_entity_poly.entity_id
_entity_poly.type
_entity_poly.pdbx_seq_one_letter_code
_entity_poly.pdbx_strand_id
1 'polypeptide(L)' 'MEVRLKPETESRLQKLAATTGRAPDDLVEDAMAGYLAELAQVRTMLDGRYDEIQSGRVEPIDGEEAFNRLRRKSQDRRNS' A
#
# COMPACT_ATOMS: atom_id res chain seq x y z
N MET A 1 1.74 23.82 -6.96
CA MET A 1 0.59 23.05 -7.44
C MET A 1 -0.62 23.54 -6.66
N GLU A 2 -1.75 23.84 -7.30
CA GLU A 2 -2.98 24.18 -6.56
C GLU A 2 -3.89 22.95 -6.48
N VAL A 3 -4.27 22.56 -5.27
CA VAL A 3 -5.17 21.43 -5.01
C VAL A 3 -6.45 21.95 -4.39
N ARG A 4 -7.58 21.71 -5.05
CA ARG A 4 -8.91 22.11 -4.54
C ARG A 4 -9.55 20.95 -3.79
N LEU A 5 -9.64 21.09 -2.47
CA LEU A 5 -10.26 20.10 -1.60
C LEU A 5 -11.77 20.31 -1.51
N LYS A 6 -12.50 19.25 -1.17
CA LYS A 6 -13.91 19.38 -0.79
C LYS A 6 -14.00 20.15 0.54
N PRO A 7 -15.05 20.95 0.78
CA PRO A 7 -15.17 21.77 1.99
C PRO A 7 -15.03 20.98 3.30
N GLU A 8 -15.54 19.75 3.34
CA GLU A 8 -15.40 18.87 4.49
C GLU A 8 -13.94 18.48 4.78
N THR A 9 -13.19 18.14 3.72
CA THR A 9 -11.77 17.79 3.84
C THR A 9 -10.94 19.00 4.25
N GLU A 10 -11.24 20.16 3.68
CA GLU A 10 -10.58 21.43 4.04
C GLU A 10 -10.81 21.79 5.51
N SER A 11 -12.05 21.70 5.99
CA SER A 11 -12.39 21.93 7.41
C SER A 11 -11.61 21.00 8.35
N ARG A 12 -11.50 19.72 7.99
CA ARG A 12 -10.71 18.73 8.76
C ARG A 12 -9.21 19.05 8.74
N LEU A 13 -8.66 19.46 7.59
CA LEU A 13 -7.26 19.86 7.45
C LEU A 13 -6.96 21.09 8.32
N GLN A 14 -7.82 22.11 8.26
CA GLN A 14 -7.66 23.33 9.08
C GLN A 14 -7.72 23.04 10.58
N LYS A 15 -8.63 22.15 11.01
CA LYS A 15 -8.68 21.70 12.41
C LYS A 15 -7.40 20.97 12.81
N LEU A 16 -6.85 20.13 11.93
CA LEU A 16 -5.60 19.42 12.19
C LEU A 16 -4.42 20.38 12.27
N ALA A 17 -4.34 21.36 11.37
CA ALA A 17 -3.35 22.43 11.39
C ALA A 17 -3.40 23.22 12.71
N ALA A 18 -4.59 23.65 13.12
CA ALA A 18 -4.78 24.36 14.39
C ALA A 18 -4.38 23.52 15.62
N THR A 19 -4.61 22.20 15.57
CA THR A 19 -4.28 21.28 16.67
C THR A 19 -2.79 20.99 16.75
N THR A 20 -2.12 20.86 15.60
CA THR A 20 -0.72 20.47 15.52
C THR A 20 0.23 21.67 15.48
N GLY A 21 -0.28 22.87 15.20
CA GLY A 21 0.52 24.07 14.96
C GLY A 21 1.27 24.07 13.62
N ARG A 22 0.99 23.08 12.75
CA ARG A 22 1.66 22.93 11.45
C ARG A 22 0.89 23.66 10.35
N ALA A 23 1.60 24.11 9.32
CA ALA A 23 0.95 24.68 8.16
C ALA A 23 0.12 23.60 7.42
N PRO A 24 -1.07 23.94 6.89
CA PRO A 24 -1.87 23.02 6.08
C PRO A 24 -1.09 22.40 4.91
N ASP A 25 -0.23 23.19 4.25
CA ASP A 25 0.54 22.73 3.10
C ASP A 25 1.55 21.64 3.48
N ASP A 26 2.25 21.79 4.61
CA ASP A 26 3.18 20.77 5.12
C ASP A 26 2.45 19.46 5.45
N LEU A 27 1.23 19.55 6.01
CA LEU A 27 0.42 18.39 6.34
C LEU A 27 -0.05 17.64 5.09
N VAL A 28 -0.38 18.38 4.02
CA VAL A 28 -0.76 17.80 2.73
C VAL A 28 0.46 17.16 2.07
N GLU A 29 1.62 17.82 2.09
CA GLU A 29 2.85 17.29 1.52
C GLU A 29 3.25 15.98 2.19
N ASP A 30 3.26 15.92 3.53
CA ASP A 30 3.56 14.70 4.28
C ASP A 30 2.60 13.56 3.95
N ALA A 31 1.29 13.85 3.92
CA ALA A 31 0.28 12.84 3.60
C ALA A 31 0.48 12.28 2.19
N MET A 32 0.78 13.15 1.22
CA MET A 32 1.04 12.74 -0.17
C MET A 32 2.37 11.99 -0.30
N ALA A 33 3.42 12.40 0.41
CA ALA A 33 4.70 11.70 0.43
C ALA A 33 4.55 10.28 0.98
N GLY A 34 3.81 10.12 2.09
CA GLY A 34 3.48 8.82 2.66
C GLY A 34 2.72 7.92 1.68
N TYR A 35 1.64 8.44 1.09
CA TYR A 35 0.84 7.71 0.10
C TYR A 35 1.68 7.26 -1.11
N LEU A 36 2.51 8.15 -1.65
CA LEU A 36 3.36 7.85 -2.80
C LEU A 36 4.45 6.82 -2.46
N ALA A 37 5.03 6.88 -1.27
CA ALA A 37 6.02 5.91 -0.81
C ALA A 37 5.41 4.50 -0.68
N GLU A 38 4.23 4.39 -0.06
CA GLU A 38 3.51 3.11 0.04
C GLU A 38 3.14 2.56 -1.33
N LEU A 39 2.63 3.42 -2.22
CA LEU A 39 2.28 3.03 -3.59
C LEU A 39 3.52 2.56 -4.37
N ALA A 40 4.64 3.26 -4.25
CA ALA A 40 5.90 2.88 -4.89
C ALA A 40 6.41 1.52 -4.38
N GLN A 41 6.29 1.24 -3.08
CA GLN A 41 6.69 -0.05 -2.51
C GLN A 41 5.82 -1.19 -3.06
N VAL A 42 4.50 -1.02 -3.06
CA VAL A 42 3.58 -2.02 -3.62
C VAL A 42 3.88 -2.26 -5.09
N ARG A 43 4.09 -1.19 -5.84
CA ARG A 43 4.37 -1.29 -7.27
C ARG A 43 5.70 -1.97 -7.56
N THR A 44 6.75 -1.65 -6.82
CA THR A 44 8.06 -2.32 -6.94
C THR A 44 7.92 -3.83 -6.75
N MET A 45 7.15 -4.25 -5.75
CA MET A 45 6.91 -5.67 -5.49
C MET A 45 6.11 -6.33 -6.63
N LEU A 46 5.05 -5.69 -7.12
CA LEU A 46 4.19 -6.26 -8.16
C LEU A 46 4.88 -6.30 -9.53
N ASP A 47 5.52 -5.20 -9.92
CA ASP A 47 6.24 -5.10 -11.21
C ASP A 47 7.40 -6.10 -11.23
N GLY A 48 8.15 -6.26 -10.12
CA GLY A 48 9.19 -7.27 -10.02
C GLY A 48 8.68 -8.71 -10.12
N ARG A 49 7.52 -9.01 -9.52
CA ARG A 49 6.88 -10.34 -9.65
C ARG A 49 6.41 -10.59 -11.07
N TYR A 50 5.87 -9.57 -11.73
CA TYR A 50 5.48 -9.65 -13.13
C TYR A 50 6.70 -9.95 -14.02
N ASP A 51 7.80 -9.23 -13.83
CA ASP A 51 9.04 -9.44 -14.60
C ASP A 51 9.63 -10.85 -14.38
N GLU A 52 9.60 -11.37 -13.15
CA GLU A 52 10.02 -12.72 -12.84
C GLU A 52 9.19 -13.78 -13.58
N ILE A 53 7.86 -13.60 -13.64
CA ILE A 53 6.95 -14.49 -14.36
C ILE A 53 7.19 -14.38 -15.86
N GLN A 54 7.25 -13.16 -16.40
CA GLN A 54 7.44 -12.92 -17.83
C GLN A 54 8.78 -13.48 -18.32
N SER A 55 9.84 -13.36 -17.52
CA SER A 55 11.16 -13.90 -17.84
C SER A 55 11.29 -15.42 -17.65
N GLY A 56 10.27 -16.08 -17.09
CA GLY A 56 10.32 -17.51 -16.77
C GLY A 56 11.27 -17.86 -15.62
N ARG A 57 11.73 -16.87 -14.83
CA ARG A 57 12.59 -17.09 -13.66
C ARG A 57 11.86 -17.78 -12.52
N VAL A 58 10.53 -17.65 -12.47
CA VAL A 58 9.68 -18.35 -11.52
C VAL A 58 8.72 -19.26 -12.28
N GLU A 59 8.53 -20.46 -11.75
CA GLU A 59 7.58 -21.43 -12.29
C GLU A 59 6.16 -21.10 -11.77
N PRO A 60 5.17 -20.91 -12.66
CA PRO A 60 3.78 -20.77 -12.26
C PRO A 60 3.29 -22.05 -11.57
N ILE A 61 2.47 -21.87 -10.53
CA ILE A 61 1.79 -22.98 -9.85
C ILE A 61 0.29 -22.89 -10.10
N ASP A 62 -0.37 -24.04 -10.14
CA ASP A 62 -1.82 -24.07 -10.19
C ASP A 62 -2.42 -23.38 -8.94
N GLY A 63 -3.51 -22.65 -9.14
CA GLY A 63 -4.12 -21.83 -8.08
C GLY A 63 -4.75 -22.66 -6.97
N GLU A 64 -5.36 -23.80 -7.30
CA GLU A 64 -5.94 -24.70 -6.30
C GLU A 64 -4.84 -25.40 -5.50
N GLU A 65 -3.76 -25.83 -6.17
CA GLU A 65 -2.58 -26.37 -5.52
C GLU A 65 -1.94 -25.34 -4.56
N ALA A 66 -1.78 -24.09 -5.00
CA ALA A 66 -1.27 -22.99 -4.19
C ALA A 66 -2.09 -22.80 -2.90
N PHE A 67 -3.42 -22.75 -3.03
CA PHE A 67 -4.33 -22.56 -1.91
C PHE A 67 -4.28 -23.74 -0.93
N ASN A 68 -4.29 -24.97 -1.46
CA ASN A 68 -4.18 -26.19 -0.65
C ASN A 68 -2.86 -26.22 0.15
N ARG A 69 -1.74 -25.81 -0.45
CA ARG A 69 -0.44 -25.69 0.22
C ARG A 69 -0.47 -24.68 1.37
N LEU A 70 -1.07 -23.50 1.15
CA LEU A 70 -1.21 -22.48 2.20
C LEU A 70 -2.10 -22.95 3.36
N ARG A 71 -3.19 -23.66 3.05
CA ARG A 71 -4.10 -24.20 4.06
C ARG A 71 -3.44 -25.26 4.93
N ARG A 72 -2.69 -26.19 4.31
CA ARG A 72 -1.90 -27.20 5.03
C ARG A 72 -0.89 -26.56 5.97
N LYS A 73 -0.08 -25.62 5.47
CA LYS A 73 0.90 -24.86 6.27
C LYS A 73 0.25 -24.17 7.47
N SER A 74 -0.98 -23.68 7.32
CA SER A 74 -1.73 -23.03 8.40
C SER A 74 -2.34 -24.01 9.40
N GLN A 75 -2.62 -25.26 9.00
CA GLN A 75 -3.06 -26.32 9.90
C GLN A 75 -1.88 -26.85 10.73
N ASP A 76 -0.74 -27.11 10.09
CA ASP A 76 0.47 -27.61 10.75
C ASP A 76 0.90 -26.66 11.90
N ARG A 77 0.87 -25.35 11.64
CA ARG A 77 1.16 -24.30 12.63
C ARG A 77 0.19 -24.24 13.81
N ARG A 78 -1.07 -24.68 13.63
CA ARG A 78 -2.09 -24.69 14.69
C ARG A 78 -2.05 -25.98 15.51
N ASN A 79 -1.47 -27.03 14.96
CA ASN A 79 -1.36 -28.35 15.58
C ASN A 79 0.02 -28.58 16.22
N SER A 80 0.88 -27.56 16.24
CA SER A 80 2.19 -27.53 16.92
C SER A 80 2.07 -26.79 18.25
#